data_AF-A0A2P5LZP2-F1
#
_entry.id   AF-A0A2P5LZP2-F1
#
_cell.length_a   1.000
_cell.length_b   1.000
_cell.length_c   1.000
_cell.angle_alpha   90.00
_cell.angle_beta   90.00
_cell.angle_gamma   90.00
#
_symmetry.space_group_name_H-M   'P 1'
#
loop_
_entity.id
_entity.type
_entity.pdbx_description
1 polymer ?
#
loop_
_entity_poly.entity_id
_entity_poly.type
_entity_poly.pdbx_seq_one_letter_code
_entity_poly.pdbx_strand_id
1 'polypeptide(L)'
;MSDQGALSDGRENDFGLIETLLWTRDEGFRLLPEHLARLAASSAALGFAHNEARVRDALNAAVAGASNERLRVRLILAREGTIETSVTPIEPISPDAVWRVAVANRRFCSADPLLRHKTTRRALYEDALTDAAQRFGADEVLFQNERDELCEAARCNLFAPEG
;
A
#
# COMPACT_ATOMS: atom_id res chain seq x y z
N MET A 1 1.15 -5.22 20.08
CA MET A 1 1.45 -3.82 20.42
C MET A 1 1.53 -3.07 19.10
N SER A 2 0.44 -2.38 18.76
CA SER A 2 0.29 -1.65 17.51
C SER A 2 0.87 -0.26 17.70
N ASP A 3 1.95 0.04 17.01
CA ASP A 3 2.58 1.36 17.02
C ASP A 3 1.98 2.16 15.86
N GLN A 4 0.82 2.77 16.10
CA GLN A 4 0.28 3.81 15.24
C GLN A 4 0.61 5.15 15.89
N GLY A 5 1.67 5.80 15.42
CA GLY A 5 1.93 7.19 15.73
C GLY A 5 0.75 8.04 15.28
N ALA A 6 0.07 8.65 16.24
CA ALA A 6 -1.07 9.53 15.99
C ALA A 6 -0.58 10.85 15.37
N LEU A 7 -0.98 11.10 14.12
CA LEU A 7 -0.90 12.42 13.51
C LEU A 7 -2.20 13.18 13.81
N SER A 8 -2.05 14.39 14.32
CA SER A 8 -3.08 15.19 14.97
C SER A 8 -4.14 15.74 14.02
N ASP A 9 -5.34 15.80 14.60
CA ASP A 9 -6.64 16.22 14.10
C ASP A 9 -6.62 17.64 13.49
N GLY A 10 -6.86 17.77 12.17
CA GLY A 10 -6.99 19.07 11.50
C GLY A 10 -6.67 19.15 10.00
N ARG A 11 -6.50 18.04 9.26
CA ARG A 11 -5.87 18.10 7.93
C ARG A 11 -6.46 17.13 6.90
N GLU A 12 -7.37 17.60 6.05
CA GLU A 12 -7.69 16.89 4.79
C GLU A 12 -6.47 16.70 3.87
N ASN A 13 -5.37 17.43 4.15
CA ASN A 13 -4.11 17.45 3.40
C ASN A 13 -2.92 16.71 4.07
N ASP A 14 -3.11 16.01 5.20
CA ASP A 14 -2.01 15.32 5.90
C ASP A 14 -2.02 13.84 5.63
N PHE A 15 -1.38 13.49 4.52
CA PHE A 15 -1.15 12.11 4.18
C PHE A 15 0.23 11.97 3.57
N GLY A 16 0.80 10.79 3.73
CA GLY A 16 2.01 10.39 3.05
C GLY A 16 1.70 9.60 1.79
N LEU A 17 2.65 9.55 0.86
CA LEU A 17 2.70 8.52 -0.17
C LEU A 17 3.30 7.24 0.42
N ILE A 18 2.77 6.08 0.09
CA ILE A 18 3.24 4.78 0.57
C ILE A 18 3.76 3.97 -0.60
N GLU A 19 4.91 3.32 -0.39
CA GLU A 19 5.34 2.18 -1.17
C GLU A 19 5.58 0.96 -0.27
N THR A 20 5.14 -0.23 -0.71
CA THR A 20 5.38 -1.49 0.00
C THR A 20 6.05 -2.44 -0.98
N LEU A 21 7.31 -2.75 -0.72
CA LEU A 21 8.15 -3.55 -1.59
C LEU A 21 8.47 -4.89 -0.93
N LEU A 22 8.64 -5.91 -1.76
CA LEU A 22 9.30 -7.13 -1.37
C LEU A 22 10.81 -6.95 -1.56
N TRP A 23 11.58 -7.27 -0.53
CA TRP A 23 13.03 -7.45 -0.63
C TRP A 23 13.38 -8.92 -0.34
N THR A 24 14.26 -9.51 -1.13
CA THR A 24 14.90 -10.80 -0.83
C THR A 24 16.41 -10.65 -0.79
N ARG A 25 17.09 -11.53 -0.03
CA ARG A 25 18.56 -11.52 0.06
C ARG A 25 19.23 -11.67 -1.31
N ASP A 26 18.65 -12.52 -2.16
CA ASP A 26 19.28 -12.92 -3.43
C ASP A 26 18.94 -11.97 -4.59
N GLU A 27 17.74 -11.40 -4.60
CA GLU A 27 17.24 -10.59 -5.75
C GLU A 27 17.13 -9.09 -5.42
N GLY A 28 17.25 -8.72 -4.15
CA GLY A 28 17.03 -7.35 -3.70
C GLY A 28 15.56 -6.93 -3.77
N PHE A 29 15.30 -5.67 -4.09
CA PHE A 29 13.95 -5.12 -4.18
C PHE A 29 13.24 -5.54 -5.48
N ARG A 30 12.14 -6.30 -5.35
CA ARG A 30 11.30 -6.67 -6.48
C ARG A 30 10.55 -5.45 -7.04
N LEU A 31 10.51 -5.32 -8.37
CA LEU A 31 9.82 -4.23 -9.10
C LEU A 31 10.23 -2.81 -8.64
N LEU A 32 11.49 -2.64 -8.21
CA LEU A 32 11.99 -1.36 -7.72
C LEU A 32 11.78 -0.21 -8.74
N PRO A 33 12.07 -0.37 -10.05
CA PRO A 33 11.81 0.70 -11.02
C PRO A 33 10.35 1.15 -11.05
N GLU A 34 9.40 0.22 -10.97
CA GLU A 34 7.97 0.50 -11.01
C GLU A 34 7.49 1.20 -9.72
N HIS A 35 8.01 0.79 -8.57
CA HIS A 35 7.73 1.44 -7.29
C HIS A 35 8.23 2.90 -7.28
N LEU A 36 9.46 3.14 -7.77
CA LEU A 36 10.03 4.49 -7.85
C LEU A 36 9.29 5.36 -8.85
N ALA A 37 8.92 4.81 -10.02
CA ALA A 37 8.14 5.53 -11.02
C ALA A 37 6.77 5.96 -10.48
N ARG A 38 6.07 5.08 -9.76
CA ARG A 38 4.78 5.41 -9.13
C ARG A 38 4.91 6.49 -8.05
N LEU A 39 5.93 6.38 -7.18
CA LEU A 39 6.19 7.37 -6.14
C LEU A 39 6.51 8.74 -6.74
N ALA A 40 7.36 8.78 -7.76
CA ALA A 40 7.73 10.01 -8.47
C ALA A 40 6.53 10.66 -9.16
N ALA A 41 5.74 9.87 -9.89
CA ALA A 41 4.53 10.36 -10.57
C ALA A 41 3.50 10.92 -9.59
N SER A 42 3.26 10.22 -8.47
CA SER A 42 2.35 10.70 -7.43
C SER A 42 2.88 11.94 -6.72
N SER A 43 4.21 12.01 -6.51
CA SER A 43 4.84 13.18 -5.89
C SER A 43 4.68 14.42 -6.75
N ALA A 44 4.90 14.29 -8.07
CA ALA A 44 4.70 15.37 -9.03
C ALA A 44 3.23 15.82 -9.11
N ALA A 45 2.29 14.86 -9.16
CA ALA A 45 0.86 15.16 -9.27
C ALA A 45 0.29 15.83 -8.00
N LEU A 46 0.78 15.46 -6.82
CA LEU A 46 0.22 15.89 -5.54
C LEU A 46 1.09 16.93 -4.79
N GLY A 47 2.22 17.34 -5.37
CA GLY A 47 3.11 18.36 -4.80
C GLY A 47 3.87 17.89 -3.56
N PHE A 48 4.45 16.69 -3.60
CA PHE A 48 5.38 16.19 -2.57
C PHE A 48 6.82 16.52 -2.98
N ALA A 49 7.64 16.94 -2.01
CA ALA A 49 9.07 17.06 -2.23
C ALA A 49 9.68 15.66 -2.39
N HIS A 50 10.21 15.37 -3.58
CA HIS A 50 10.73 14.06 -3.93
C HIS A 50 12.18 14.16 -4.40
N ASN A 51 13.03 13.31 -3.84
CA ASN A 51 14.41 13.11 -4.26
C ASN A 51 14.67 11.60 -4.37
N GLU A 52 14.81 11.11 -5.60
CA GLU A 52 14.93 9.68 -5.85
C GLU A 52 16.18 9.06 -5.19
N ALA A 53 17.31 9.79 -5.15
CA ALA A 53 18.52 9.30 -4.50
C ALA A 53 18.27 9.07 -3.00
N ARG A 54 17.61 10.01 -2.31
CA ARG A 54 17.25 9.85 -0.89
C ARG A 54 16.29 8.70 -0.65
N VAL A 55 15.35 8.44 -1.57
CA VAL A 55 14.45 7.28 -1.51
C VAL A 55 15.22 5.97 -1.61
N ARG A 56 16.16 5.88 -2.56
CA ARG A 56 17.02 4.69 -2.73
C ARG A 56 17.91 4.45 -1.51
N ASP A 57 18.53 5.51 -0.99
CA ASP A 57 19.37 5.44 0.20
C ASP A 57 18.58 4.96 1.42
N ALA A 58 17.37 5.48 1.63
CA ALA A 58 16.50 5.05 2.72
C ALA A 58 16.10 3.57 2.60
N LEU A 59 15.74 3.11 1.40
CA LEU A 59 15.43 1.69 1.15
C LEU A 59 16.64 0.79 1.42
N ASN A 60 17.81 1.15 0.91
CA ASN A 60 19.04 0.37 1.13
C ASN A 60 19.44 0.34 2.60
N ALA A 61 19.33 1.48 3.31
CA ALA A 61 19.59 1.55 4.74
C ALA A 61 18.62 0.68 5.54
N ALA A 62 17.35 0.61 5.15
CA ALA A 62 16.33 -0.19 5.84
C ALA A 62 16.65 -1.70 5.86
N VAL A 63 17.32 -2.19 4.82
CA VAL A 63 17.70 -3.61 4.68
C VAL A 63 19.19 -3.87 4.94
N ALA A 64 19.96 -2.83 5.27
CA ALA A 64 21.39 -2.96 5.55
C ALA A 64 21.60 -3.88 6.76
N GLY A 65 22.36 -4.97 6.56
CA GLY A 65 22.63 -5.95 7.61
C GLY A 65 21.45 -6.86 7.95
N ALA A 66 20.40 -6.90 7.14
CA ALA A 66 19.29 -7.82 7.35
C ALA A 66 19.77 -9.30 7.38
N SER A 67 19.34 -10.03 8.40
CA SER A 67 19.60 -11.47 8.57
C SER A 67 18.51 -12.35 7.96
N ASN A 68 17.28 -11.84 7.83
CA ASN A 68 16.18 -12.55 7.18
C ASN A 68 16.38 -12.67 5.66
N GLU A 69 15.81 -13.72 5.07
CA GLU A 69 15.88 -13.96 3.62
C GLU A 69 14.83 -13.18 2.83
N ARG A 70 13.70 -12.86 3.47
CA ARG A 70 12.52 -12.28 2.83
C ARG A 70 11.86 -11.23 3.72
N LEU A 71 11.75 -10.01 3.20
CA LEU A 71 11.28 -8.85 3.95
C LEU A 71 10.21 -8.09 3.17
N ARG A 72 9.18 -7.63 3.89
CA ARG A 72 8.31 -6.55 3.44
C ARG A 72 8.92 -5.24 3.92
N VAL A 73 9.29 -4.38 2.99
CA VAL A 73 9.82 -3.04 3.26
C VAL A 73 8.73 -2.03 2.92
N ARG A 74 8.29 -1.26 3.90
CA ARG A 74 7.32 -0.19 3.71
C ARG A 74 8.02 1.15 3.81
N LEU A 75 7.83 2.00 2.82
CA LEU A 75 8.30 3.38 2.77
C LEU A 75 7.10 4.33 2.82
N ILE A 76 7.20 5.37 3.64
CA ILE A 76 6.30 6.52 3.62
C ILE A 76 7.10 7.76 3.22
N LEU A 77 6.59 8.55 2.28
CA LEU A 77 7.08 9.87 1.94
C LEU A 77 6.08 10.92 2.45
N ALA A 78 6.49 11.75 3.40
CA ALA A 78 5.74 12.92 3.84
C ALA A 78 5.87 14.06 2.81
N ARG A 79 4.95 15.03 2.87
CA ARG A 79 4.84 16.12 1.90
C ARG A 79 6.10 16.95 1.75
N GLU A 80 6.82 17.18 2.84
CA GLU A 80 8.05 17.97 2.93
C GLU A 80 9.30 17.18 2.52
N GLY A 81 9.15 15.90 2.17
CA GLY A 81 10.23 15.04 1.72
C GLY A 81 10.91 14.24 2.82
N THR A 82 10.33 14.21 4.03
CA THR A 82 10.74 13.27 5.08
C THR A 82 10.36 11.85 4.65
N ILE A 83 11.29 10.90 4.83
CA ILE A 83 11.13 9.51 4.45
C ILE A 83 11.20 8.65 5.71
N GLU A 84 10.22 7.78 5.88
CA GLU A 84 10.20 6.77 6.93
C GLU A 84 10.16 5.39 6.29
N THR A 85 10.94 4.45 6.84
CA THR A 85 10.97 3.06 6.39
C THR A 85 10.74 2.11 7.54
N SER A 86 9.95 1.06 7.32
CA SER A 86 9.80 -0.05 8.25
C SER A 86 9.96 -1.38 7.53
N VAL A 87 10.46 -2.38 8.27
CA VAL A 87 10.80 -3.70 7.74
C VAL A 87 10.12 -4.77 8.58
N THR A 88 9.54 -5.76 7.92
CA THR A 88 8.93 -6.92 8.58
C THR A 88 9.32 -8.19 7.85
N PRO A 89 9.84 -9.23 8.52
CA PRO A 89 9.96 -10.56 7.93
C PRO A 89 8.59 -11.06 7.46
N ILE A 90 8.55 -11.69 6.30
CA ILE A 90 7.31 -12.25 5.76
C ILE A 90 7.56 -13.64 5.17
N GLU A 91 6.57 -14.51 5.32
CA GLU A 91 6.54 -15.79 4.63
C GLU A 91 5.90 -15.64 3.24
N PRO A 92 6.27 -16.49 2.27
CA PRO A 92 5.53 -16.62 1.02
C PRO A 92 4.09 -17.05 1.28
N ILE A 93 3.15 -16.52 0.49
CA ILE A 93 1.79 -17.07 0.45
C ILE A 93 1.86 -18.38 -0.33
N SER A 94 1.20 -19.43 0.17
CA SER A 94 1.12 -20.72 -0.51
C SER A 94 0.52 -20.55 -1.92
N PRO A 95 1.07 -21.20 -2.96
CA PRO A 95 0.44 -21.24 -4.28
C PRO A 95 -0.99 -21.80 -4.27
N ASP A 96 -1.31 -22.65 -3.30
CA ASP A 96 -2.63 -23.27 -3.13
C ASP A 96 -3.56 -22.46 -2.22
N ALA A 97 -3.14 -21.26 -1.77
CA ALA A 97 -3.96 -20.43 -0.90
C ALA A 97 -5.21 -19.94 -1.66
N VAL A 98 -6.38 -20.28 -1.13
CA VAL A 98 -7.67 -19.78 -1.62
C VAL A 98 -8.19 -18.75 -0.64
N TRP A 99 -8.33 -17.51 -1.11
CA TRP A 99 -8.84 -16.40 -0.29
C TRP A 99 -10.36 -16.30 -0.40
N ARG A 100 -11.01 -16.11 0.75
CA ARG A 100 -12.41 -15.67 0.79
C ARG A 100 -12.45 -14.16 0.60
N VAL A 101 -13.20 -13.72 -0.40
CA VAL A 101 -13.32 -12.30 -0.73
C VAL A 101 -14.76 -11.84 -0.57
N ALA A 102 -14.98 -10.80 0.22
CA ALA A 102 -16.29 -10.15 0.35
C ALA A 102 -16.39 -8.93 -0.57
N VAL A 103 -17.60 -8.45 -0.83
CA VAL A 103 -17.82 -7.17 -1.51
C VAL A 103 -18.17 -6.11 -0.47
N ALA A 104 -17.46 -4.99 -0.49
CA ALA A 104 -17.69 -3.89 0.43
C ALA A 104 -19.07 -3.27 0.19
N ASN A 105 -19.77 -2.93 1.28
CA ASN A 105 -20.95 -2.06 1.22
C ASN A 105 -20.57 -0.62 0.82
N ARG A 106 -19.34 -0.20 1.13
CA ARG A 106 -18.80 1.10 0.76
C ARG A 106 -18.44 1.12 -0.73
N ARG A 107 -18.74 2.25 -1.37
CA ARG A 107 -18.45 2.48 -2.79
C ARG A 107 -17.35 3.51 -2.96
N PHE A 108 -16.54 3.33 -4.00
CA PHE A 108 -15.66 4.38 -4.48
C PHE A 108 -16.46 5.43 -5.26
N CYS A 109 -16.00 6.67 -5.16
CA CYS A 109 -16.40 7.72 -6.08
C CYS A 109 -15.40 7.71 -7.24
N SER A 110 -15.83 7.33 -8.45
CA SER A 110 -14.93 7.25 -9.59
C SER A 110 -14.28 8.60 -9.98
N ALA A 111 -14.83 9.71 -9.48
CA ALA A 111 -14.29 11.06 -9.65
C ALA A 111 -13.24 11.44 -8.58
N ASP A 112 -13.00 10.62 -7.55
CA ASP A 112 -11.98 10.91 -6.54
C ASP A 112 -10.57 10.73 -7.14
N PRO A 113 -9.79 11.82 -7.29
CA PRO A 113 -8.46 11.74 -7.88
C PRO A 113 -7.47 10.97 -7.00
N LEU A 114 -7.69 10.87 -5.69
CA LEU A 114 -6.76 10.24 -4.77
C LEU A 114 -6.76 8.71 -4.87
N LEU A 115 -7.79 8.10 -5.46
CA LEU A 115 -7.84 6.64 -5.68
C LEU A 115 -6.71 6.13 -6.59
N ARG A 116 -6.10 7.01 -7.39
CA ARG A 116 -4.98 6.68 -8.27
C ARG A 116 -3.62 6.71 -7.57
N HIS A 117 -3.59 7.17 -6.33
CA HIS A 117 -2.36 7.39 -5.57
C HIS A 117 -2.32 6.49 -4.34
N LYS A 118 -1.19 5.81 -4.15
CA LYS A 118 -1.00 4.96 -2.97
C LYS A 118 -0.64 5.84 -1.77
N THR A 119 -1.62 6.20 -0.96
CA THR A 119 -1.46 7.12 0.17
C THR A 119 -1.66 6.45 1.53
N THR A 120 -1.38 7.18 2.62
CA THR A 120 -1.74 6.79 3.99
C THR A 120 -3.21 7.01 4.32
N ARG A 121 -4.03 7.63 3.44
CA ARG A 121 -5.49 7.79 3.62
C ARG A 121 -6.21 6.47 3.34
N ARG A 122 -6.05 5.53 4.26
CA ARG A 122 -6.53 4.14 4.10
C ARG A 122 -7.68 3.75 5.01
N ALA A 123 -8.22 4.67 5.81
CA ALA A 123 -9.31 4.38 6.74
C ALA A 123 -10.47 3.63 6.05
N LEU A 124 -10.93 4.12 4.88
CA LEU A 124 -11.99 3.46 4.11
C LEU A 124 -11.65 2.00 3.77
N TYR A 125 -10.42 1.74 3.33
CA TYR A 125 -9.96 0.40 2.97
C TYR A 125 -9.84 -0.52 4.19
N GLU A 126 -9.21 -0.04 5.27
CA GLU A 126 -8.96 -0.85 6.48
C GLU A 126 -10.26 -1.12 7.27
N ASP A 127 -11.19 -0.17 7.32
CA ASP A 127 -12.48 -0.33 7.98
C ASP A 127 -13.32 -1.40 7.28
N ALA A 128 -13.40 -1.36 5.95
CA ALA A 128 -14.13 -2.35 5.16
C ALA A 128 -13.50 -3.75 5.25
N LEU A 129 -12.16 -3.82 5.25
CA LEU A 129 -11.46 -5.10 5.42
C LEU A 129 -11.72 -5.70 6.80
N THR A 130 -11.69 -4.86 7.84
CA THR A 130 -11.99 -5.29 9.22
C THR A 130 -13.43 -5.78 9.35
N ASP A 131 -14.41 -5.05 8.81
CA ASP A 131 -15.82 -5.45 8.84
C ASP A 131 -16.04 -6.77 8.07
N ALA A 132 -15.43 -6.91 6.90
CA ALA A 132 -15.53 -8.12 6.08
C ALA A 132 -14.93 -9.35 6.77
N ALA A 133 -13.76 -9.20 7.42
CA ALA A 133 -13.13 -10.25 8.19
C ALA A 133 -14.01 -10.68 9.37
N GLN A 134 -14.59 -9.72 10.11
CA GLN A 134 -15.43 -10.00 11.27
C GLN A 134 -16.76 -10.67 10.91
N ARG A 135 -17.42 -10.23 9.83
CA ARG A 135 -18.75 -10.73 9.45
C ARG A 135 -18.73 -12.00 8.62
N PHE A 136 -17.75 -12.11 7.73
CA PHE A 136 -17.74 -13.14 6.69
C PHE A 136 -16.51 -14.05 6.77
N GLY A 137 -15.56 -13.79 7.68
CA GLY A 137 -14.27 -14.50 7.70
C GLY A 137 -13.53 -14.32 6.37
N ALA A 138 -13.62 -13.12 5.78
CA ALA A 138 -12.98 -12.79 4.52
C ALA A 138 -11.51 -12.42 4.74
N ASP A 139 -10.65 -12.87 3.83
CA ASP A 139 -9.22 -12.54 3.78
C ASP A 139 -8.99 -11.18 3.11
N GLU A 140 -9.93 -10.77 2.23
CA GLU A 140 -9.90 -9.50 1.51
C GLU A 140 -11.32 -9.01 1.18
N VAL A 141 -11.44 -7.73 0.83
CA VAL A 141 -12.68 -7.08 0.43
C VAL A 141 -12.50 -6.34 -0.89
N LEU A 142 -13.43 -6.55 -1.82
CA LEU A 142 -13.50 -5.86 -3.11
C LEU A 142 -14.43 -4.66 -3.04
N PHE A 143 -14.04 -3.59 -3.71
CA PHE A 143 -14.84 -2.37 -3.82
C PHE A 143 -15.45 -2.27 -5.20
N GLN A 144 -16.65 -1.70 -5.22
CA GLN A 144 -17.31 -1.23 -6.44
C GLN A 144 -17.39 0.30 -6.42
N ASN A 145 -17.51 0.91 -7.59
CA ASN A 145 -17.83 2.33 -7.69
C ASN A 145 -19.35 2.59 -7.63
N GLU A 146 -19.75 3.83 -7.88
CA GLU A 146 -21.14 4.27 -7.91
C GLU A 146 -21.99 3.68 -9.07
N ARG A 147 -21.35 2.98 -10.02
CA ARG A 147 -22.00 2.31 -11.16
C ARG A 147 -22.01 0.78 -11.04
N ASP A 148 -21.74 0.25 -9.85
CA ASP A 148 -21.61 -1.19 -9.60
C ASP A 148 -20.45 -1.88 -10.34
N GLU A 149 -19.51 -1.12 -10.90
CA GLU A 149 -18.33 -1.68 -11.55
C GLU A 149 -17.30 -2.10 -10.49
N LEU A 150 -16.76 -3.31 -10.61
CA LEU A 150 -15.66 -3.79 -9.77
C LEU A 150 -14.40 -2.94 -10.00
N CYS A 151 -13.76 -2.52 -8.92
CA CYS A 151 -12.57 -1.67 -8.95
C CYS A 151 -11.33 -2.46 -8.51
N GLU A 152 -10.99 -2.36 -7.23
CA GLU A 152 -9.83 -2.99 -6.59
C GLU A 152 -10.24 -3.54 -5.21
N ALA A 153 -9.32 -4.26 -4.58
CA ALA A 153 -9.45 -4.74 -3.20
C ALA A 153 -8.69 -3.82 -2.23
N ALA A 154 -8.75 -4.09 -0.92
CA ALA A 154 -8.10 -3.21 0.05
C ALA A 154 -6.58 -3.15 -0.11
N ARG A 155 -5.94 -4.27 -0.48
CA ARG A 155 -4.48 -4.37 -0.58
C ARG A 155 -3.97 -4.92 -1.92
N CYS A 156 -4.85 -5.28 -2.85
CA CYS A 156 -4.51 -5.83 -4.16
C CYS A 156 -5.49 -5.42 -5.27
N ASN A 157 -5.10 -5.67 -6.52
CA ASN A 157 -5.97 -5.51 -7.68
C ASN A 157 -6.63 -6.85 -8.06
N LEU A 158 -7.80 -6.76 -8.69
CA LEU A 158 -8.53 -7.91 -9.23
C LEU A 158 -8.00 -8.25 -10.64
N PHE A 159 -7.77 -9.54 -10.89
CA PHE A 159 -7.53 -10.10 -12.23
C PHE A 159 -8.53 -11.23 -12.46
N ALA A 160 -9.18 -11.25 -13.61
CA ALA A 160 -10.09 -12.32 -14.01
C ALA A 160 -9.57 -12.97 -15.30
N PRO A 161 -9.59 -14.30 -15.42
CA PRO A 161 -9.23 -14.96 -16.67
C PRO A 161 -10.23 -14.55 -17.77
N GLU A 162 -9.73 -14.43 -19.00
CA GLU A 162 -10.62 -14.44 -20.16
C GLU A 162 -11.30 -15.82 -20.21
N GLY A 163 -12.62 -15.81 -20.49
CA GLY A 163 -13.45 -17.01 -20.55
C GLY A 163 -13.20 -17.87 -21.77
#